data_AF-A0A516ZAV5-F1
#
_entry.id   AF-A0A516ZAV5-F1
#
_cell.length_a   1.000
_cell.length_b   1.000
_cell.length_c   1.000
_cell.angle_alpha   90.00
_cell.angle_beta   90.00
_cell.angle_gamma   90.00
#
_symmetry.space_group_name_H-M   'P 1'
#
loop_
_entity.id
_entity.type
_entity.pdbx_description
1 polymer ?
#
loop_
_entity_poly.entity_id
_entity_poly.type
_entity_poly.pdbx_seq_one_letter_code
_entity_poly.pdbx_strand_id
1 'polypeptide(L)' 'MIKLFSFLISIFLIIIIFLRIPKESVGLGSFATKTDFLGSPTSAERSLNIFTAFGILIYVTLAIQINFSNIR' A
#
# COMPACT_ATOMS: atom_id res chain seq x y z
N MET A 1 19.10 11.11 10.32
CA MET A 1 19.07 9.82 9.58
C MET A 1 17.66 9.25 9.44
N ILE A 2 16.87 9.09 10.51
CA ILE A 2 15.51 8.53 10.46
C ILE A 2 14.55 9.29 9.51
N LYS A 3 14.69 10.63 9.42
CA LYS A 3 13.95 11.46 8.46
C LYS A 3 14.21 11.06 6.99
N LEU A 4 15.45 10.73 6.64
CA LEU A 4 15.81 10.26 5.29
C LEU A 4 15.20 8.88 5.00
N PHE A 5 15.23 7.97 5.98
CA PHE A 5 14.60 6.66 5.85
C PHE A 5 13.07 6.77 5.70
N SER A 6 12.44 7.70 6.43
CA SER A 6 11.00 7.98 6.31
C SER A 6 10.62 8.63 4.96
N PHE A 7 11.54 9.40 4.37
CA PHE A 7 11.36 9.90 3.01
C PHE A 7 11.44 8.76 1.98
N LEU A 8 12.42 7.86 2.11
CA LEU A 8 12.58 6.70 1.22
C LEU A 8 11.37 5.74 1.29
N ILE A 9 10.86 5.43 2.48
CA ILE A 9 9.67 4.56 2.61
C ILE A 9 8.42 5.22 2.00
N SER A 10 8.32 6.55 2.06
CA SER A 10 7.22 7.29 1.43
C SER A 10 7.28 7.16 -0.10
N ILE A 11 8.46 7.35 -0.69
CA ILE A 11 8.66 7.16 -2.14
C ILE A 11 8.34 5.73 -2.54
N PHE A 12 8.84 4.75 -1.78
CA PHE A 12 8.58 3.33 -2.03
C PHE A 12 7.08 3.00 -2.02
N LEU A 13 6.33 3.51 -1.02
CA LEU A 13 4.87 3.33 -0.95
C LEU A 13 4.17 3.97 -2.14
N ILE A 14 4.58 5.18 -2.55
CA ILE A 14 4.03 5.85 -3.73
C ILE A 14 4.21 4.96 -4.96
N ILE A 15 5.44 4.45 -5.21
CA ILE A 15 5.73 3.56 -6.35
C ILE A 15 4.86 2.30 -6.31
N ILE A 16 4.73 1.66 -5.14
CA ILE A 16 3.90 0.45 -4.98
C ILE A 16 2.42 0.73 -5.27
N ILE A 17 1.89 1.87 -4.81
CA ILE A 17 0.50 2.25 -5.05
C ILE A 17 0.27 2.51 -6.54
N PHE A 18 1.21 3.16 -7.24
CA PHE A 18 1.13 3.35 -8.69
C PHE A 18 1.28 2.04 -9.48
N LEU A 19 2.11 1.11 -9.01
CA LEU A 19 2.29 -0.20 -9.64
C LEU A 19 1.08 -1.12 -9.44
N ARG A 20 0.23 -0.83 -8.45
CA ARG A 20 -1.03 -1.56 -8.25
C ARG A 20 -1.99 -1.25 -9.40
N ILE A 21 -2.11 -2.22 -10.31
CA ILE A 21 -3.05 -2.16 -11.43
C ILE A 21 -4.48 -1.99 -10.88
N PRO A 22 -5.25 -0.98 -11.33
CA PRO A 22 -6.63 -0.82 -10.93
C PRO A 22 -7.46 -2.01 -11.43
N LYS A 23 -8.21 -2.66 -10.53
CA LYS A 23 -9.06 -3.82 -10.86
C LYS A 23 -10.33 -3.46 -11.63
N GLU A 24 -10.60 -2.18 -11.83
CA GLU A 24 -11.87 -1.68 -12.33
C GLU A 24 -11.64 -0.68 -13.46
N SER A 25 -11.31 -1.17 -14.65
CA SER A 25 -11.38 -0.38 -15.89
C SER A 25 -12.63 -0.67 -16.70
N VAL A 26 -13.73 -1.08 -16.06
CA VAL A 26 -14.96 -1.45 -16.79
C VAL A 26 -16.18 -0.98 -16.01
N GLY A 27 -16.97 -0.08 -16.61
CA GLY A 27 -18.17 0.52 -16.01
C GLY A 27 -19.28 -0.48 -15.65
N LEU A 28 -20.43 -0.43 -16.33
CA LEU A 28 -21.61 -1.27 -16.03
C LEU A 28 -21.36 -2.80 -16.09
N GLY A 29 -20.21 -3.22 -16.63
CA GLY A 29 -19.76 -4.62 -16.64
C GLY A 29 -19.13 -5.13 -15.33
N SER A 30 -18.68 -4.24 -14.42
CA SER A 30 -18.17 -4.61 -13.09
C SER A 30 -19.29 -5.14 -12.17
N PHE A 31 -20.52 -4.66 -12.36
CA PHE A 31 -21.69 -5.10 -11.59
C PHE A 31 -22.30 -6.42 -12.07
N ALA A 32 -22.16 -6.76 -13.36
CA ALA A 32 -22.77 -7.96 -13.94
C ALA A 32 -21.88 -9.21 -13.85
N THR A 33 -20.59 -9.05 -13.52
CA THR A 33 -19.67 -10.19 -13.41
C THR A 33 -18.58 -9.81 -12.43
N LYS A 34 -18.68 -10.26 -11.18
CA LYS A 34 -17.69 -11.05 -10.41
C LYS A 34 -18.26 -11.31 -9.00
N THR A 35 -18.84 -12.48 -8.78
CA THR A 35 -19.10 -13.02 -7.43
C THR A 35 -17.81 -13.62 -6.85
N ASP A 36 -16.72 -12.85 -6.82
CA ASP A 36 -15.46 -13.25 -6.20
C ASP A 36 -15.39 -12.81 -4.73
N PHE A 37 -16.50 -12.98 -3.99
CA PHE A 37 -16.53 -12.74 -2.54
C PHE A 37 -15.52 -13.63 -1.78
N LEU A 38 -15.14 -14.76 -2.38
CA LEU A 38 -14.10 -15.70 -1.91
C LEU A 38 -12.96 -15.91 -2.92
N GLY A 39 -12.89 -15.12 -3.99
CA GLY A 39 -11.87 -15.26 -5.02
C GLY A 39 -10.49 -14.91 -4.48
N SER A 40 -9.52 -15.82 -4.62
CA SER A 40 -8.18 -15.58 -4.10
C SER A 40 -7.42 -14.58 -5.00
N PRO A 41 -6.70 -13.61 -4.41
CA PRO A 41 -5.90 -12.67 -5.19
C PRO A 41 -4.88 -13.42 -6.06
N THR A 42 -4.53 -12.85 -7.22
CA THR A 42 -3.42 -13.39 -7.99
C THR A 42 -2.12 -13.29 -7.18
N SER A 43 -1.16 -14.19 -7.40
CA SER A 43 0.08 -14.25 -6.60
C SER A 43 0.84 -12.92 -6.56
N ALA A 44 0.84 -12.16 -7.66
CA ALA A 44 1.45 -10.85 -7.74
C ALA A 44 0.70 -9.80 -6.89
N GLU A 45 -0.63 -9.80 -6.93
CA GLU A 45 -1.46 -8.92 -6.09
C GLU A 45 -1.31 -9.24 -4.61
N ARG A 46 -1.25 -10.52 -4.24
CA ARG A 46 -1.04 -10.94 -2.85
C ARG A 46 0.32 -10.46 -2.33
N SER A 47 1.37 -10.60 -3.14
CA SER A 47 2.70 -10.09 -2.83
C SER A 47 2.69 -8.57 -2.64
N LEU A 48 2.12 -7.83 -3.60
CA LEU A 48 1.97 -6.37 -3.51
C LEU A 48 1.15 -5.94 -2.28
N ASN A 49 0.07 -6.65 -1.94
CA ASN A 49 -0.73 -6.40 -0.75
C ASN A 49 0.09 -6.55 0.53
N ILE A 50 0.88 -7.62 0.67
CA ILE A 50 1.72 -7.86 1.84
C ILE A 50 2.78 -6.78 1.97
N PHE A 51 3.48 -6.43 0.88
CA PHE A 51 4.47 -5.35 0.89
C PHE A 51 3.86 -3.99 1.21
N THR A 52 2.66 -3.71 0.68
CA THR A 52 1.93 -2.47 0.99
C THR A 52 1.58 -2.43 2.48
N ALA A 53 1.02 -3.49 3.04
CA ALA A 53 0.62 -3.56 4.44
C ALA A 53 1.83 -3.38 5.38
N PHE A 54 2.93 -4.08 5.10
CA PHE A 54 4.15 -3.96 5.87
C PHE A 54 4.79 -2.56 5.75
N GLY A 55 4.80 -2.00 4.54
CA GLY A 55 5.26 -0.63 4.30
C GLY A 55 4.45 0.42 5.05
N ILE A 56 3.13 0.28 5.12
CA ILE A 56 2.25 1.17 5.89
C ILE A 56 2.56 1.07 7.40
N LEU A 57 2.71 -0.15 7.93
CA LEU A 57 3.05 -0.33 9.35
C LEU A 57 4.38 0.32 9.72
N ILE A 58 5.40 0.14 8.88
CA ILE A 58 6.71 0.81 9.05
C ILE A 58 6.54 2.33 8.98
N TYR A 59 5.82 2.83 7.99
CA TYR A 59 5.59 4.27 7.82
C TYR A 59 4.93 4.89 9.05
N VAL A 60 3.86 4.28 9.58
CA VAL A 60 3.17 4.77 10.78
C VAL A 60 4.10 4.78 11.99
N THR A 61 4.85 3.70 12.20
CA THR A 61 5.80 3.61 13.32
C THR A 61 6.87 4.70 13.25
N LEU A 62 7.43 4.93 12.05
CA LEU A 62 8.42 5.96 11.82
C LEU A 62 7.83 7.37 11.99
N ALA A 63 6.61 7.61 11.51
CA ALA A 63 5.93 8.89 11.67
C ALA A 63 5.69 9.22 13.15
N ILE A 64 5.31 8.23 13.95
CA ILE A 64 5.17 8.38 15.41
C ILE A 64 6.52 8.73 16.04
N GLN A 65 7.58 7.95 15.74
CA GLN A 65 8.91 8.21 16.29
C GLN A 65 9.46 9.60 15.94
N ILE A 66 9.28 10.04 14.68
CA ILE A 66 9.72 11.36 14.24
C ILE A 66 8.95 12.46 14.97
N ASN A 67 7.63 12.33 15.13
CA ASN A 67 6.83 13.32 15.85
C ASN A 67 7.25 13.42 17.31
N PHE A 68 7.42 12.30 18.02
CA PHE A 68 7.91 12.31 19.40
C PHE A 68 9.31 12.91 19.53
N SER A 69 10.20 12.64 18.57
CA SER A 69 11.54 13.24 18.54
C SER A 69 11.55 14.72 18.21
N ASN A 70 10.49 15.26 17.61
CA ASN A 70 10.39 16.67 17.20
C ASN A 70 9.64 17.53 18.23
N ILE A 71 8.80 16.90 19.05
CA ILE A 71 8.07 17.54 20.16
C ILE A 71 8.96 17.74 21.39
N ARG A 72 10.00 16.91 21.54
CA ARG A 72 11.03 17.05 22.56
C ARG A 72 12.13 17.99 22.10
#